data_AF-A0A2X2T939-F1
#
_entry.id   AF-A0A2X2T939-F1
#
_cell.length_a   1.000
_cell.length_b   1.000
_cell.length_c   1.000
_cell.angle_alpha   90.00
_cell.angle_beta   90.00
_cell.angle_gamma   90.00
#
_symmetry.space_group_name_H-M   'P 1'
#
loop_
_entity.id
_entity.type
_entity.pdbx_description
1 polymer ?
#
loop_
_entity_poly.entity_id
_entity_poly.type
_entity_poly.pdbx_seq_one_letter_code
_entity_poly.pdbx_strand_id
1 'polypeptide(L)'
;MAHRRKFGGGRGEAVAKAVGVKGSYLPDVVDATAGLGRDAFVLASVGCRVRMLERNPVVAALLDDGLRRGYQDPEIGGWLQERLQLIHASSLTALSDITPRPDVVYLDPMFPHKQKERAGEKRDACFPVSGGAG
;
A
#
# COMPACT_ATOMS: atom_id res chain seq x y z
N MET A 1 -9.83 -2.03 -11.40
CA MET A 1 -10.20 -2.18 -9.98
C MET A 1 -11.69 -2.48 -9.73
N ALA A 2 -12.63 -2.00 -10.56
CA ALA A 2 -14.07 -2.20 -10.35
C ALA A 2 -14.50 -3.66 -10.13
N HIS A 3 -13.95 -4.61 -10.89
CA HIS A 3 -14.22 -6.04 -10.69
C HIS A 3 -13.72 -6.54 -9.32
N ARG A 4 -12.50 -6.16 -8.89
CA ARG A 4 -11.97 -6.55 -7.58
C ARG A 4 -12.75 -5.89 -6.42
N ARG A 5 -13.24 -4.66 -6.56
CA ARG A 5 -14.13 -4.05 -5.57
C ARG A 5 -15.43 -4.83 -5.40
N LYS A 6 -16.03 -5.27 -6.52
CA LYS A 6 -17.32 -5.99 -6.51
C LYS A 6 -17.19 -7.48 -6.12
N PHE A 7 -16.09 -8.13 -6.49
CA PHE A 7 -15.92 -9.60 -6.36
C PHE A 7 -14.68 -10.04 -5.58
N GLY A 8 -13.81 -9.13 -5.17
CA GLY A 8 -12.56 -9.44 -4.45
C GLY A 8 -12.78 -9.88 -3.00
N GLY A 9 -13.98 -9.69 -2.45
CA GLY A 9 -14.35 -10.09 -1.11
C GLY A 9 -14.34 -8.96 -0.08
N GLY A 10 -13.88 -7.75 -0.44
CA GLY A 10 -13.93 -6.57 0.42
C GLY A 10 -13.28 -6.81 1.79
N ARG A 11 -14.08 -6.80 2.87
CA ARG A 11 -13.63 -7.14 4.23
C ARG A 11 -13.04 -8.56 4.36
N GLY A 12 -13.37 -9.44 3.44
CA GLY A 12 -12.87 -10.81 3.36
C GLY A 12 -11.45 -10.94 2.77
N GLU A 13 -10.93 -9.89 2.11
CA GLU A 13 -9.59 -9.91 1.53
C GLU A 13 -8.50 -10.05 2.59
N ALA A 14 -7.44 -10.78 2.26
CA ALA A 14 -6.32 -11.02 3.17
C ALA A 14 -5.71 -9.71 3.69
N VAL A 15 -5.59 -8.69 2.82
CA VAL A 15 -5.06 -7.39 3.22
C VAL A 15 -5.97 -6.65 4.20
N ALA A 16 -7.30 -6.71 4.01
CA ALA A 16 -8.26 -6.11 4.95
C ALA A 16 -8.17 -6.78 6.33
N LYS A 17 -8.07 -8.12 6.37
CA LYS A 17 -7.87 -8.86 7.61
C LYS A 17 -6.53 -8.55 8.27
N ALA A 18 -5.46 -8.41 7.50
CA ALA A 18 -4.11 -8.14 8.00
C ALA A 18 -4.00 -6.78 8.70
N VAL A 19 -4.70 -5.75 8.19
CA VAL A 19 -4.77 -4.43 8.86
C VAL A 19 -5.79 -4.39 10.01
N GLY A 20 -6.43 -5.52 10.33
CA GLY A 20 -7.30 -5.64 11.50
C GLY A 20 -8.76 -5.24 11.29
N VAL A 21 -9.22 -5.02 10.05
CA VAL A 21 -10.62 -4.66 9.76
C VAL A 21 -11.59 -5.73 10.30
N LYS A 22 -12.39 -5.38 11.31
CA LYS A 22 -13.33 -6.31 11.98
C LYS A 22 -14.54 -5.55 12.57
N GLY A 23 -15.75 -6.07 12.38
CA GLY A 23 -16.97 -5.40 12.86
C GLY A 23 -17.10 -3.97 12.33
N SER A 24 -17.18 -2.98 13.22
CA SER A 24 -17.18 -1.55 12.90
C SER A 24 -15.79 -0.91 12.89
N TYR A 25 -14.73 -1.63 13.30
CA TYR A 25 -13.38 -1.09 13.31
C TYR A 25 -12.84 -0.95 11.87
N LEU A 26 -12.48 0.29 11.53
CA LEU A 26 -11.94 0.74 10.25
C LEU A 26 -10.75 1.68 10.57
N PRO A 27 -9.52 1.16 10.58
CA PRO A 27 -8.34 1.96 10.96
C PRO A 27 -8.01 3.04 9.94
N ASP A 28 -7.40 4.12 10.41
CA ASP A 28 -6.65 5.04 9.55
C ASP A 28 -5.33 4.36 9.17
N VAL A 29 -5.10 4.20 7.87
CA VAL A 29 -3.98 3.47 7.30
C VAL A 29 -3.03 4.42 6.57
N VAL A 30 -1.73 4.21 6.76
CA VAL A 30 -0.71 4.71 5.84
C VAL A 30 -0.15 3.56 5.03
N ASP A 31 -0.29 3.60 3.70
CA ASP A 31 0.44 2.71 2.79
C ASP A 31 1.77 3.38 2.45
N ALA A 32 2.87 2.89 3.01
CA ALA A 32 4.20 3.49 2.86
C ALA A 32 4.94 3.04 1.59
N THR A 33 4.29 2.25 0.74
CA THR A 33 4.83 1.68 -0.51
C THR A 33 3.72 1.57 -1.57
N ALA A 34 3.06 2.70 -1.86
CA ALA A 34 1.78 2.72 -2.58
C ALA A 34 1.77 1.94 -3.91
N GLY A 35 2.84 2.04 -4.70
CA GLY A 35 2.92 1.41 -6.00
C GLY A 35 1.75 1.87 -6.90
N LEU A 36 1.02 0.92 -7.47
CA LEU A 36 -0.18 1.22 -8.29
C LEU A 36 -1.46 1.40 -7.46
N GLY A 37 -1.36 1.53 -6.12
CA GLY A 37 -2.49 1.79 -5.23
C GLY A 37 -3.50 0.64 -5.12
N ARG A 38 -3.11 -0.58 -5.48
CA ARG A 38 -4.03 -1.72 -5.63
C ARG A 38 -4.65 -2.15 -4.31
N ASP A 39 -3.83 -2.32 -3.27
CA ASP A 39 -4.32 -2.75 -1.97
C ASP A 39 -4.81 -1.57 -1.12
N ALA A 40 -4.18 -0.39 -1.25
CA ALA A 40 -4.72 0.87 -0.74
C ALA A 40 -6.17 1.14 -1.19
N PHE A 41 -6.47 0.92 -2.48
CA PHE A 41 -7.83 1.06 -3.00
C PHE A 41 -8.81 0.02 -2.41
N VAL A 42 -8.37 -1.21 -2.16
CA VAL A 42 -9.19 -2.23 -1.47
C VAL A 42 -9.52 -1.77 -0.06
N LEU A 43 -8.53 -1.29 0.70
CA LEU A 43 -8.71 -0.78 2.06
C LEU A 43 -9.66 0.42 2.11
N ALA A 44 -9.47 1.40 1.20
CA ALA A 44 -10.37 2.55 1.10
C ALA A 44 -11.80 2.16 0.70
N SER A 45 -11.95 1.19 -0.22
CA SER A 45 -13.25 0.67 -0.65
C SER A 45 -14.01 -0.04 0.49
N VAL A 46 -13.28 -0.62 1.44
CA VAL A 46 -13.84 -1.27 2.63
C VAL A 46 -14.24 -0.25 3.71
N GLY A 47 -13.68 0.95 3.67
CA GLY A 47 -14.05 2.06 4.54
C GLY A 47 -12.91 2.70 5.32
N CYS A 48 -11.68 2.19 5.22
CA CYS A 48 -10.52 2.80 5.86
C CYS A 48 -10.20 4.17 5.23
N ARG A 49 -9.65 5.10 5.99
CA ARG A 49 -8.99 6.29 5.43
C ARG A 49 -7.53 5.95 5.19
N VAL A 50 -7.08 6.08 3.95
CA VAL A 50 -5.78 5.63 3.47
C VAL A 50 -5.00 6.81 2.92
N ARG A 51 -3.81 7.04 3.48
CA ARG A 51 -2.81 7.96 2.93
C ARG A 51 -1.69 7.13 2.31
N MET A 52 -1.43 7.33 1.03
CA MET A 52 -0.42 6.60 0.26
C MET A 52 0.85 7.44 0.15
N LEU A 53 2.01 6.85 0.45
CA LEU A 53 3.30 7.43 0.12
C LEU A 53 3.89 6.70 -1.08
N GLU A 54 4.25 7.46 -2.10
CA GLU A 54 5.02 6.98 -3.25
C GLU A 54 6.23 7.89 -3.43
N ARG A 55 7.41 7.30 -3.63
CA ARG A 55 8.67 8.02 -3.78
C ARG A 55 9.11 8.14 -5.23
N ASN A 56 8.67 7.23 -6.09
CA ASN A 56 9.03 7.21 -7.50
C ASN A 56 8.13 8.20 -8.24
N PRO A 57 8.70 9.25 -8.86
CA PRO A 57 7.91 10.30 -9.50
C PRO A 57 7.05 9.79 -10.66
N VAL A 58 7.50 8.77 -11.38
CA VAL A 58 6.74 8.17 -12.50
C VAL A 58 5.52 7.42 -11.96
N VAL A 59 5.71 6.61 -10.92
CA VAL A 59 4.61 5.85 -10.30
C VAL A 59 3.63 6.79 -9.62
N ALA A 60 4.13 7.81 -8.93
CA ALA A 60 3.29 8.84 -8.32
C ALA A 60 2.44 9.58 -9.37
N ALA A 61 3.01 9.97 -10.51
CA ALA A 61 2.26 10.61 -11.60
C ALA A 61 1.17 9.70 -12.19
N LEU A 62 1.46 8.41 -12.38
CA LEU A 62 0.46 7.43 -12.83
C LEU A 62 -0.68 7.26 -11.83
N LEU A 63 -0.34 7.21 -10.53
CA LEU A 63 -1.30 7.08 -9.45
C LEU A 63 -2.16 8.34 -9.29
N ASP A 64 -1.54 9.52 -9.38
CA ASP A 64 -2.23 10.82 -9.34
C ASP A 64 -3.23 10.97 -10.49
N ASP A 65 -2.85 10.62 -11.72
CA ASP A 65 -3.80 10.62 -12.85
C ASP A 65 -4.97 9.64 -12.63
N GLY A 66 -4.67 8.46 -12.07
CA GLY A 66 -5.69 7.48 -11.70
C GLY A 66 -6.67 8.01 -10.64
N LEU A 67 -6.15 8.67 -9.60
CA LEU A 67 -6.94 9.30 -8.55
C LEU A 67 -7.80 10.45 -9.09
N ARG A 68 -7.22 11.33 -9.92
CA ARG A 68 -7.94 12.44 -10.55
C ARG A 68 -9.14 11.96 -11.35
N ARG A 69 -8.98 10.89 -12.14
CA ARG A 69 -10.10 10.25 -12.84
C ARG A 69 -11.10 9.59 -11.88
N GLY A 70 -10.61 8.93 -10.83
CA GLY A 70 -11.45 8.31 -9.81
C GLY A 70 -12.30 9.30 -9.02
N TYR A 71 -11.76 10.48 -8.68
CA TYR A 71 -12.49 11.53 -7.95
C TYR A 71 -13.62 12.14 -8.77
N GLN A 72 -13.52 12.09 -10.10
CA GLN A 72 -14.56 12.57 -11.02
C GLN A 72 -15.66 11.52 -11.27
N ASP A 73 -15.49 10.30 -10.77
CA ASP A 73 -16.48 9.23 -10.94
C ASP A 73 -17.73 9.50 -10.07
N PRO A 74 -18.94 9.43 -10.63
CA PRO A 74 -20.16 9.75 -9.89
C PRO A 74 -20.55 8.70 -8.83
N GLU A 75 -20.08 7.46 -8.97
CA GLU A 75 -20.38 6.38 -8.02
C GLU A 75 -19.39 6.37 -6.84
N ILE A 76 -18.11 6.64 -7.13
CA ILE A 76 -17.04 6.50 -6.13
C ILE A 76 -16.34 7.78 -5.72
N GLY A 77 -16.40 8.83 -6.53
CA GLY A 77 -15.54 10.00 -6.41
C GLY A 77 -15.61 10.66 -5.03
N GLY A 78 -16.81 10.83 -4.48
CA GLY A 78 -17.03 11.45 -3.18
C GLY A 78 -16.29 10.73 -2.05
N TRP A 79 -16.56 9.43 -1.84
CA TRP A 79 -15.89 8.68 -0.78
C TRP A 79 -14.41 8.42 -1.09
N LEU A 80 -14.03 8.32 -2.37
CA LEU A 80 -12.65 8.09 -2.77
C LEU A 80 -11.77 9.28 -2.38
N GLN A 81 -12.23 10.51 -2.62
CA GLN A 81 -11.49 11.73 -2.28
C GLN A 81 -11.30 11.90 -0.76
N GLU A 82 -12.28 11.45 0.03
CA GLU A 82 -12.20 11.47 1.50
C GLU A 82 -11.29 10.39 2.08
N ARG A 83 -11.17 9.25 1.40
CA ARG A 83 -10.58 8.02 1.96
C ARG A 83 -9.30 7.56 1.30
N LEU A 84 -8.90 8.10 0.15
CA LEU A 84 -7.70 7.66 -0.56
C LEU A 84 -6.96 8.88 -1.08
N GLN A 85 -5.80 9.17 -0.49
CA GLN A 85 -5.00 10.35 -0.82
C GLN A 85 -3.56 9.96 -1.11
N LEU A 86 -2.91 10.68 -2.03
CA LEU A 86 -1.51 10.49 -2.39
C LEU A 86 -0.63 11.59 -1.79
N ILE A 87 0.48 11.19 -1.21
CA ILE A 87 1.58 12.03 -0.73
C ILE A 87 2.83 11.61 -1.51
N HIS A 88 3.30 12.45 -2.42
CA HIS A 88 4.53 12.19 -3.18
C HIS A 88 5.74 12.50 -2.29
N ALA A 89 6.24 11.47 -1.59
CA ALA A 89 7.35 11.57 -0.66
C ALA A 89 7.98 10.20 -0.38
N SER A 90 9.24 10.22 0.08
CA SER A 90 9.88 9.02 0.61
C SER A 90 9.29 8.66 1.98
N SER A 91 8.86 7.40 2.14
CA SER A 91 8.39 6.90 3.43
C SER A 91 9.48 6.82 4.50
N LEU A 92 10.76 6.84 4.12
CA LEU A 92 11.87 6.86 5.09
C LEU A 92 11.98 8.20 5.83
N THR A 93 11.51 9.29 5.23
CA THR A 93 11.63 10.64 5.81
C THR A 93 10.28 11.24 6.17
N ALA A 94 9.25 11.01 5.37
CA ALA A 94 7.94 11.65 5.59
C ALA A 94 7.05 10.90 6.58
N LEU A 95 7.29 9.60 6.83
CA LEU A 95 6.40 8.79 7.67
C LEU A 95 6.36 9.28 9.13
N SER A 96 7.47 9.79 9.66
CA SER A 96 7.53 10.37 11.02
C SER A 96 6.69 11.64 11.17
N ASP A 97 6.48 12.35 10.07
CA ASP A 97 5.83 13.66 10.04
C ASP A 97 4.32 13.52 9.75
N ILE A 98 3.85 12.31 9.46
CA ILE A 98 2.43 12.05 9.21
C ILE A 98 1.62 12.36 10.46
N THR A 99 0.76 13.35 10.33
CA THR A 99 -0.22 13.77 11.34
C THR A 99 -1.63 13.83 10.73
N PRO A 100 -2.68 13.38 11.45
CA PRO A 100 -2.61 12.59 12.68
C PRO A 100 -1.91 11.24 12.44
N ARG A 101 -1.36 10.65 13.50
CA ARG A 101 -0.72 9.33 13.44
C ARG A 101 -1.75 8.28 12.99
N PRO A 102 -1.41 7.39 12.03
CA PRO A 102 -2.29 6.30 11.64
C PRO A 102 -2.35 5.22 12.72
N ASP A 103 -3.42 4.42 12.70
CA ASP A 103 -3.52 3.21 13.51
C ASP A 103 -2.64 2.09 12.94
N VAL A 104 -2.51 2.05 11.61
CA VAL A 104 -1.80 0.99 10.89
C VAL A 104 -0.89 1.57 9.82
N VAL A 105 0.33 1.04 9.71
CA VAL A 105 1.23 1.26 8.57
C VAL A 105 1.30 -0.04 7.77
N TYR A 106 0.96 0.03 6.49
CA TYR A 106 1.05 -1.07 5.53
C TYR A 106 2.32 -0.93 4.68
N LEU A 107 3.01 -2.05 4.46
CA LEU A 107 4.27 -2.13 3.71
C LEU A 107 4.24 -3.36 2.79
N ASP A 108 4.42 -3.13 1.50
CA ASP A 108 4.66 -4.12 0.44
C ASP A 108 5.74 -3.59 -0.52
N PRO A 109 7.01 -3.52 -0.07
CA PRO A 109 8.08 -3.09 -0.94
C PRO A 109 8.26 -4.10 -2.08
N MET A 110 8.59 -3.63 -3.29
CA MET A 110 8.99 -4.53 -4.37
C MET A 110 10.19 -5.37 -3.91
N PHE A 111 9.95 -6.65 -3.64
CA PHE A 111 11.02 -7.60 -3.38
C PHE A 111 11.76 -7.87 -4.68
N PRO A 112 13.10 -7.97 -4.64
CA PRO A 112 13.86 -8.35 -5.81
C PRO A 112 13.32 -9.68 -6.34
N HIS A 113 12.89 -9.68 -7.61
CA HIS A 113 12.44 -10.90 -8.26
C HIS A 113 13.62 -11.87 -8.28
N LYS A 114 13.50 -12.98 -7.55
CA LYS A 114 14.40 -14.12 -7.76
C LYS A 114 14.18 -14.58 -9.19
N GLN A 115 15.22 -14.51 -10.03
CA GLN A 115 15.21 -15.26 -11.28
C GLN A 115 14.91 -16.72 -10.90
N LYS A 116 13.95 -17.36 -11.59
CA LYS A 116 13.68 -18.78 -11.41
C LYS A 116 14.90 -19.55 -11.93
N GLU A 117 15.92 -19.71 -11.10
CA GLU A 117 16.87 -20.79 -11.26
C GLU A 117 16.10 -22.08 -10.98
N ARG A 118 16.07 -22.97 -11.98
CA ARG A 118 15.52 -24.32 -11.82
C ARG A 118 16.18 -24.93 -10.59
N ALA A 119 15.37 -25.41 -9.65
CA ALA A 119 15.82 -26.03 -8.42
C ALA A 119 16.60 -27.31 -8.72
N GLY A 120 17.91 -27.17 -8.91
CA GLY A 120 18.91 -28.19 -8.69
C GLY A 120 19.73 -27.73 -7.49
N GLU A 121 19.68 -28.52 -6.43
CA GLU A 121 20.63 -28.52 -5.31
C GLU A 121 20.39 -27.53 -4.15
N LYS A 122 20.66 -28.05 -2.95
CA LYS A 122 20.26 -27.57 -1.63
C LYS A 122 21.36 -26.72 -0.99
N ARG A 123 20.93 -25.63 -0.31
CA ARG A 123 21.52 -24.99 0.90
C ARG A 123 22.94 -24.38 0.70
N ASP A 124 23.42 -23.35 1.39
CA ASP A 124 23.19 -22.77 2.72
C ASP A 124 23.10 -21.23 2.67
N ALA A 125 22.40 -20.61 3.61
CA ALA A 125 22.36 -19.16 3.78
C ALA A 125 23.52 -18.67 4.68
N CYS A 126 24.21 -17.60 4.29
CA CYS A 126 25.09 -16.84 5.17
C CYS A 126 24.92 -15.34 4.92
N PHE A 127 24.63 -14.59 5.99
CA PHE A 127 24.47 -13.13 6.04
C PHE A 127 25.83 -12.43 6.01
N PRO A 128 26.01 -11.28 5.33
CA PRO A 128 27.17 -10.43 5.55
C PRO A 128 26.99 -9.64 6.86
N VAL A 129 27.80 -9.96 7.86
CA VAL A 129 28.03 -9.11 9.03
C VAL A 129 29.14 -8.12 8.65
N SER A 130 28.80 -6.85 8.49
CA SER A 130 29.77 -5.76 8.46
C SER A 130 29.93 -5.22 9.89
N GLY A 131 30.96 -5.72 10.57
CA GLY A 131 31.47 -5.17 11.83
C GLY A 131 32.96 -4.92 11.66
N GLY A 132 33.34 -3.65 11.53
CA GLY A 132 34.75 -3.23 11.50
C GLY A 132 35.39 -3.29 12.88
N ALA A 133 36.66 -3.69 12.91
CA ALA A 133 37.62 -3.39 13.96
C ALA A 133 39.02 -3.47 13.34
N GLY A 134 39.84 -2.45 13.56
CA GLY A 134 41.23 -2.34 13.10
C GLY A 134 41.55 -0.93 12.65
#